data_AF-A0A1H7KV68-F1
#
_entry.id   AF-A0A1H7KV68-F1
#
_cell.length_a   1.000
_cell.length_b   1.000
_cell.length_c   1.000
_cell.angle_alpha   90.00
_cell.angle_beta   90.00
_cell.angle_gamma   90.00
#
_symmetry.space_group_name_H-M   'P 1'
#
loop_
_entity.id
_entity.type
_entity.pdbx_description
1 polymer ?
#
loop_
_entity_poly.entity_id
_entity_poly.type
_entity_poly.pdbx_seq_one_letter_code
_entity_poly.pdbx_strand_id
1 'polypeptide(L)'
;MITARTLHSESVLANPRSRGAREALKTLEASERIEQLCNLEAMSQIHAWKAEFEPDRVVAYAMASTKLTKGALEAEGAAFRSRKQWYGLRFRCEMAANGKVAGFQFRVGAAIPRSEWAAHDLPPEH
;
A
#
# COMPACT_ATOMS: atom_id res chain seq x y z
N MET A 1 13.47 8.23 2.44
CA MET A 1 12.02 7.94 2.46
C MET A 1 11.35 9.02 3.29
N ILE A 2 10.09 9.34 3.01
CA ILE A 2 9.26 10.24 3.81
C ILE A 2 8.71 9.42 4.98
N THR A 3 8.84 9.92 6.20
CA THR A 3 8.30 9.27 7.40
C THR A 3 6.93 9.83 7.72
N ALA A 4 5.94 8.94 7.85
CA ALA A 4 4.58 9.30 8.24
C ALA A 4 4.55 9.91 9.65
N ARG A 5 3.83 11.01 9.80
CA ARG A 5 3.59 11.65 11.12
C ARG A 5 2.27 11.24 11.75
N THR A 6 1.35 10.75 10.93
CA THR A 6 0.01 10.30 11.32
C THR A 6 -0.30 9.07 10.50
N LEU A 7 -0.91 8.05 11.10
CA LEU A 7 -1.31 6.82 10.42
C LEU A 7 -2.81 6.87 10.10
N HIS A 8 -3.20 6.33 8.95
CA HIS A 8 -4.54 6.54 8.39
C HIS A 8 -5.39 5.27 8.32
N SER A 9 -4.78 4.10 8.16
CA SER A 9 -5.45 2.81 7.93
C SER A 9 -6.57 2.52 8.93
N GLU A 10 -6.36 2.79 10.23
CA GLU A 10 -7.41 2.62 11.24
C GLU A 10 -8.61 3.52 11.00
N SER A 11 -8.38 4.81 10.74
CA SER A 11 -9.46 5.77 10.49
C SER A 11 -10.23 5.43 9.20
N VAL A 12 -9.53 4.96 8.18
CA VAL A 12 -10.12 4.52 6.91
C VAL A 12 -10.99 3.29 7.14
N LEU A 13 -10.53 2.31 7.93
CA LEU A 13 -11.32 1.12 8.26
C LEU A 13 -12.48 1.42 9.19
N ALA A 14 -12.33 2.37 10.13
CA ALA A 14 -13.41 2.79 11.03
C ALA A 14 -14.59 3.41 10.28
N ASN A 15 -14.38 3.94 9.07
CA ASN A 15 -15.46 4.48 8.24
C ASN A 15 -16.54 3.40 7.97
N PRO A 16 -17.85 3.71 8.15
CA PRO A 16 -18.93 2.78 7.84
C PRO A 16 -18.92 2.23 6.41
N ARG A 17 -18.44 3.02 5.44
CA ARG A 17 -18.30 2.61 4.04
C ARG A 17 -17.28 1.49 3.82
N SER A 18 -16.30 1.37 4.72
CA SER A 18 -15.25 0.36 4.67
C SER A 18 -15.65 -0.98 5.32
N ARG A 19 -16.94 -1.20 5.59
CA ARG A 19 -17.43 -2.44 6.23
C ARG A 19 -17.03 -3.69 5.44
N GLY A 20 -17.22 -3.69 4.13
CA GLY A 20 -16.83 -4.82 3.26
C GLY A 20 -15.33 -5.12 3.35
N ALA A 21 -14.49 -4.09 3.28
CA ALA A 21 -13.04 -4.25 3.42
C ALA A 21 -12.66 -4.81 4.80
N ARG A 22 -13.28 -4.34 5.89
CA ARG A 22 -13.06 -4.87 7.23
C ARG A 22 -13.41 -6.36 7.36
N GLU A 23 -14.52 -6.80 6.78
CA GLU A 23 -14.90 -8.21 6.82
C GLU A 23 -13.97 -9.06 5.95
N ALA A 24 -13.62 -8.59 4.75
CA ALA A 24 -12.65 -9.28 3.89
C ALA A 24 -11.29 -9.46 4.57
N LEU A 25 -10.77 -8.43 5.26
CA LEU A 25 -9.50 -8.53 5.98
C LEU A 25 -9.50 -9.65 7.04
N LYS A 26 -10.64 -9.95 7.67
CA LYS A 26 -10.74 -11.02 8.68
C LYS A 26 -10.62 -12.41 8.08
N THR A 27 -10.96 -12.59 6.81
CA THR A 27 -10.89 -13.89 6.12
C THR A 27 -9.51 -14.17 5.52
N LEU A 28 -8.63 -13.16 5.45
CA LEU A 28 -7.28 -13.32 4.92
C LEU A 28 -6.35 -13.97 5.94
N GLU A 29 -5.37 -14.71 5.40
CA GLU A 29 -4.20 -15.18 6.13
C GLU A 29 -3.41 -14.01 6.71
N ALA A 30 -2.65 -14.26 7.78
CA ALA A 30 -2.01 -13.20 8.56
C ALA A 30 -1.07 -12.31 7.73
N SER A 31 -0.24 -12.91 6.87
CA SER A 31 0.69 -12.16 6.00
C SER A 31 -0.05 -11.32 4.97
N GLU A 32 -1.10 -11.85 4.36
CA GLU A 32 -1.90 -11.14 3.36
C GLU A 32 -2.67 -9.99 4.00
N ARG A 33 -3.23 -10.19 5.20
CA ARG A 33 -3.86 -9.11 5.99
C ARG A 33 -2.88 -7.97 6.27
N ILE A 34 -1.64 -8.28 6.65
CA ILE A 34 -0.60 -7.27 6.87
C ILE A 34 -0.35 -6.50 5.57
N GLU A 35 -0.18 -7.19 4.45
CA GLU A 35 0.02 -6.53 3.14
C GLU A 35 -1.14 -5.59 2.79
N GLN A 36 -2.39 -6.03 2.94
CA GLN A 36 -3.56 -5.21 2.64
C GLN A 36 -3.66 -3.97 3.54
N LEU A 37 -3.34 -4.10 4.84
CA LEU A 37 -3.27 -2.95 5.76
C LEU A 37 -2.18 -1.96 5.35
N CYS A 38 -1.01 -2.45 4.97
CA CYS A 38 0.10 -1.63 4.51
C CYS A 38 -0.20 -0.95 3.16
N ASN A 39 -0.89 -1.62 2.25
CA ASN A 39 -1.36 -1.05 0.99
C ASN A 39 -2.39 0.06 1.24
N LEU A 40 -3.31 -0.14 2.17
CA LEU A 40 -4.29 0.89 2.58
C LEU A 40 -3.61 2.12 3.18
N GLU A 41 -2.63 1.90 4.05
CA GLU A 41 -1.82 2.96 4.62
C GLU A 41 -1.06 3.71 3.51
N ALA A 42 -0.39 2.99 2.60
CA ALA A 42 0.36 3.56 1.49
C ALA A 42 -0.48 4.51 0.64
N MET A 43 -1.69 4.08 0.23
CA MET A 43 -2.60 4.91 -0.55
C MET A 43 -2.96 6.21 0.18
N SER A 44 -3.26 6.10 1.47
CA SER A 44 -3.63 7.24 2.30
C SER A 44 -2.46 8.22 2.50
N GLN A 45 -1.26 7.69 2.75
CA GLN A 45 -0.03 8.48 2.92
C GLN A 45 0.36 9.22 1.64
N ILE A 46 0.27 8.57 0.49
CA ILE A 46 0.58 9.19 -0.81
C ILE A 46 -0.38 10.33 -1.10
N HIS A 47 -1.69 10.14 -0.88
CA HIS A 47 -2.68 11.19 -1.06
C HIS A 47 -2.47 12.36 -0.08
N ALA A 48 -2.22 12.07 1.19
CA ALA A 48 -1.95 13.09 2.21
C ALA A 48 -0.67 13.89 1.92
N TRP A 49 0.36 13.25 1.38
CA TRP A 49 1.61 13.91 1.00
C TRP A 49 1.48 14.78 -0.25
N LYS A 50 0.75 14.30 -1.27
CA LYS A 50 0.50 15.05 -2.49
C LYS A 50 -0.90 14.75 -3.03
N ALA A 51 -1.84 15.67 -2.78
CA ALA A 51 -3.26 15.49 -3.09
C ALA A 51 -3.59 15.28 -4.57
N GLU A 52 -2.69 15.65 -5.50
CA GLU A 52 -2.82 15.32 -6.94
C GLU A 52 -2.81 13.81 -7.20
N PHE A 53 -2.13 13.04 -6.35
CA PHE A 53 -2.25 11.59 -6.38
C PHE A 53 -3.55 11.19 -5.68
N GLU A 54 -4.38 10.49 -6.43
CA GLU A 54 -5.56 9.77 -5.96
C GLU A 54 -5.29 8.27 -6.16
N PRO A 55 -4.61 7.60 -5.21
CA PRO A 55 -4.27 6.19 -5.38
C PRO A 55 -5.52 5.32 -5.24
N ASP A 56 -5.71 4.40 -6.18
CA ASP A 56 -6.83 3.43 -6.16
C ASP A 56 -6.37 1.98 -6.03
N ARG A 57 -5.06 1.74 -6.16
CA ARG A 57 -4.44 0.41 -6.02
C ARG A 57 -2.98 0.51 -5.62
N VAL A 58 -2.52 -0.46 -4.84
CA VAL A 58 -1.10 -0.73 -4.59
C VAL A 58 -0.84 -2.20 -4.87
N VAL A 59 0.31 -2.50 -5.50
CA VAL A 59 0.85 -3.85 -5.66
C VAL A 59 2.22 -3.84 -4.99
N ALA A 60 2.32 -4.47 -3.82
CA ALA A 60 3.51 -4.40 -2.98
C ALA A 60 4.72 -5.16 -3.56
N TYR A 61 4.45 -6.13 -4.44
CA TYR A 61 5.43 -7.05 -5.00
C TYR A 61 5.67 -6.88 -6.52
N ALA A 62 5.33 -5.73 -7.10
CA ALA A 62 5.29 -5.53 -8.56
C ALA A 62 6.63 -5.78 -9.28
N MET A 63 7.72 -5.20 -8.79
CA MET A 63 9.07 -5.26 -9.39
C MET A 63 10.06 -6.05 -8.52
N ALA A 64 9.72 -6.29 -7.26
CA ALA A 64 10.52 -7.09 -6.33
C ALA A 64 9.60 -7.67 -5.24
N SER A 65 9.89 -8.88 -4.78
CA SER A 65 9.13 -9.53 -3.69
C SER A 65 9.18 -8.71 -2.39
N THR A 66 8.08 -8.72 -1.65
CA THR A 66 8.05 -8.15 -0.30
C THR A 66 8.87 -8.97 0.68
N LYS A 67 9.47 -8.33 1.67
CA LYS A 67 10.14 -8.98 2.79
C LYS A 67 9.36 -8.74 4.07
N LEU A 68 8.81 -9.82 4.64
CA LEU A 68 8.15 -9.79 5.94
C LEU A 68 9.15 -10.18 7.03
N THR A 69 9.34 -9.30 8.01
CA THR A 69 10.14 -9.54 9.21
C THR A 69 9.22 -9.61 10.44
N LYS A 70 9.76 -9.89 11.64
CA LYS A 70 8.97 -10.02 12.88
C LYS A 70 8.09 -8.80 13.24
N GLY A 71 8.32 -7.64 12.66
CA GLY A 71 7.52 -6.44 12.95
C GLY A 71 7.35 -5.47 11.78
N ALA A 72 7.76 -5.82 10.56
CA ALA A 72 7.62 -4.93 9.43
C ALA A 72 7.52 -5.67 8.09
N LEU A 73 6.72 -5.11 7.19
CA LEU A 73 6.69 -5.44 5.77
C LEU A 73 7.52 -4.38 5.01
N GLU A 74 8.54 -4.85 4.30
CA GLU A 74 9.36 -4.03 3.40
C GLU A 74 9.00 -4.34 1.95
N ALA A 75 8.71 -3.31 1.17
CA ALA A 75 8.36 -3.40 -0.23
C ALA A 75 9.25 -2.45 -1.04
N GLU A 76 10.35 -2.96 -1.59
CA GLU A 76 11.36 -2.18 -2.34
C GLU A 76 11.04 -2.02 -3.84
N GLY A 77 10.09 -2.81 -4.34
CA GLY A 77 9.64 -2.81 -5.73
C GLY A 77 8.12 -2.70 -5.86
N ALA A 78 7.46 -1.98 -4.94
CA ALA A 78 6.03 -1.77 -5.02
C ALA A 78 5.66 -0.83 -6.18
N ALA A 79 4.39 -0.85 -6.57
CA ALA A 79 3.79 0.15 -7.44
C ALA A 79 2.45 0.59 -6.88
N PHE A 80 2.06 1.84 -7.16
CA PHE A 80 0.70 2.29 -6.94
C PHE A 80 0.11 2.87 -8.22
N ARG A 81 -1.20 2.74 -8.36
CA ARG A 81 -1.93 3.34 -9.48
C ARG A 81 -2.64 4.57 -9.01
N SER A 82 -2.55 5.64 -9.79
CA SER A 82 -3.31 6.86 -9.60
C SER A 82 -3.73 7.40 -10.95
N ARG A 83 -5.01 7.76 -11.10
CA ARG A 83 -5.57 8.30 -12.35
C ARG A 83 -5.18 7.48 -13.59
N LYS A 84 -5.32 6.15 -13.48
CA LYS A 84 -4.96 5.16 -14.53
C LYS A 84 -3.47 5.11 -14.93
N GLN A 85 -2.58 5.71 -14.16
CA GLN A 85 -1.13 5.64 -14.35
C GLN A 85 -0.48 4.92 -13.18
N TRP A 86 0.48 4.04 -13.47
CA TRP A 86 1.27 3.35 -12.45
C TRP A 86 2.54 4.13 -12.13
N TYR A 87 2.90 4.16 -10.86
CA TYR A 87 4.10 4.82 -10.35
C TYR A 87 4.87 3.86 -9.47
N GLY A 88 6.19 3.95 -9.52
CA GLY A 88 7.04 3.21 -8.59
C GLY A 88 6.76 3.63 -7.14
N LEU A 89 6.84 2.67 -6.23
CA LEU A 89 6.69 2.89 -4.80
C LEU A 89 7.73 2.06 -4.06
N ARG A 90 8.26 2.63 -2.99
CA ARG A 90 8.95 1.87 -1.95
C ARG A 90 8.34 2.20 -0.63
N PHE A 91 8.14 1.21 0.23
CA PHE A 91 7.69 1.47 1.60
C PHE A 91 8.22 0.46 2.62
N ARG A 92 8.29 0.94 3.86
CA ARG A 92 8.40 0.13 5.07
C ARG A 92 7.16 0.38 5.92
N CYS A 93 6.46 -0.69 6.26
CA CYS A 93 5.26 -0.67 7.07
C CYS A 93 5.51 -1.48 8.34
N GLU A 94 5.51 -0.81 9.49
CA GLU A 94 5.75 -1.43 10.79
C GLU A 94 4.42 -1.82 11.42
N MET A 95 4.37 -3.01 12.03
CA MET A 95 3.18 -3.58 12.63
C MET A 95 3.31 -3.63 14.15
N ALA A 96 2.29 -3.16 14.85
CA ALA A 96 2.16 -3.36 16.29
C ALA A 96 1.71 -4.80 16.60
N ALA A 97 1.95 -5.24 17.83
CA ALA A 97 1.55 -6.58 18.31
C ALA A 97 0.04 -6.83 18.23
N ASN A 98 -0.78 -5.77 18.20
CA ASN A 98 -2.23 -5.85 18.04
C ASN A 98 -2.69 -5.95 16.57
N GLY A 99 -1.75 -6.09 15.62
CA GLY A 99 -2.04 -6.26 14.19
C GLY A 99 -2.37 -4.96 13.46
N LYS A 100 -2.13 -3.80 14.07
CA LYS A 100 -2.31 -2.48 13.45
C LYS A 100 -1.01 -1.94 12.89
N VAL A 101 -1.08 -1.02 11.94
CA VAL A 101 0.09 -0.27 11.49
C VAL A 101 0.58 0.61 12.65
N ALA A 102 1.87 0.55 12.94
CA ALA A 102 2.55 1.29 14.00
C ALA A 102 3.50 2.37 13.48
N GLY A 103 3.94 2.23 12.23
CA GLY A 103 4.86 3.17 11.59
C GLY A 103 4.86 2.97 10.08
N PHE A 104 5.11 4.03 9.35
CA PHE A 104 5.14 3.96 7.88
C PHE A 104 6.17 4.92 7.31
N GLN A 105 6.95 4.43 6.35
CA GLN A 105 7.87 5.23 5.55
C GLN A 105 7.70 4.88 4.09
N PHE A 106 7.77 5.86 3.20
CA PHE A 106 7.60 5.60 1.77
C PHE A 106 8.42 6.53 0.87
N ARG A 107 8.51 6.16 -0.40
CA ARG A 107 9.07 7.00 -1.46
C ARG A 107 8.30 6.73 -2.74
N VAL A 108 7.75 7.79 -3.33
CA VAL A 108 7.18 7.74 -4.69
C VAL A 108 8.30 7.84 -5.72
N GLY A 109 8.27 6.93 -6.69
CA GLY A 109 9.16 6.88 -7.84
C GLY A 109 8.54 7.51 -9.09
N ALA A 110 9.19 7.30 -10.24
CA ALA A 110 8.70 7.77 -11.53
C ALA A 110 7.44 7.01 -11.97
N ALA A 111 6.73 7.55 -12.97
CA ALA A 111 5.70 6.82 -13.68
C ALA A 111 6.33 5.61 -14.39
N ILE A 112 5.66 4.46 -14.30
CA ILE A 112 6.08 3.21 -14.93
C ILE A 112 5.54 3.22 -16.37
N PRO A 113 6.39 3.14 -17.40
CA PRO A 113 5.93 3.10 -18.78
C PRO A 113 4.90 1.99 -19.03
N ARG A 114 3.85 2.29 -19.80
CA ARG A 114 2.76 1.34 -20.06
C ARG A 114 3.22 0.03 -20.71
N SER A 115 4.31 0.08 -21.47
CA SER A 115 4.98 -1.09 -22.05
C SER A 115 5.52 -2.07 -21.01
N GLU A 116 5.79 -1.62 -19.79
CA GLU A 116 6.37 -2.44 -18.71
C GLU A 116 5.30 -3.05 -17.79
N TRP A 117 4.05 -2.59 -17.87
CA TRP A 117 3.00 -3.00 -16.92
C TRP A 117 2.72 -4.50 -16.92
N ALA A 118 2.65 -5.11 -18.11
CA ALA A 118 2.37 -6.54 -18.23
C ALA A 118 3.48 -7.41 -17.62
N ALA A 119 4.73 -6.92 -17.64
CA ALA A 119 5.86 -7.64 -17.05
C ALA A 119 5.87 -7.59 -15.52
N HIS A 120 5.05 -6.72 -14.91
CA HIS A 120 4.99 -6.48 -13.46
C HIS A 120 3.59 -6.76 -12.88
N ASP A 121 2.73 -7.47 -13.63
CA ASP A 121 1.35 -7.78 -13.25
C ASP A 121 0.55 -6.53 -12.82
N LEU A 122 0.76 -5.42 -13.55
CA LEU A 122 0.10 -4.14 -13.31
C LEU A 122 -1.10 -3.97 -14.27
N PRO A 123 -2.33 -4.33 -13.86
CA PRO A 123 -3.46 -4.30 -14.76
C PRO A 123 -3.84 -2.85 -15.13
N PRO A 124 -4.20 -2.60 -16.41
CA PRO A 124 -4.59 -1.28 -16.86
C PRO A 124 -5.92 -0.81 -16.25
N GLU A 125 -6.87 -1.72 -16.02
CA GLU A 125 -8.22 -1.47 -15.49
C GLU A 125 -8.68 -2.66 -14.63
N HIS A 126 -9.70 -2.48 -13.78
CA HIS A 126 -10.38 -3.56 -13.03
C HIS A 126 -11.72 -3.86 -13.69
#